data_AF-A0A9D3Z1C7-F1
#
_entry.id   AF-A0A9D3Z1C7-F1
#
_cell.length_a   1.000
_cell.length_b   1.000
_cell.length_c   1.000
_cell.angle_alpha   90.00
_cell.angle_beta   90.00
_cell.angle_gamma   90.00
#
_symmetry.space_group_name_H-M   'P 1'
#
loop_
_entity.id
_entity.type
_entity.pdbx_description
1 polymer ?
#
loop_
_entity_poly.entity_id
_entity_poly.type
_entity_poly.pdbx_seq_one_letter_code
_entity_poly.pdbx_strand_id
1 'polypeptide(L)'
;MYTGDCKCKPYFSGYSCNSCFKGWYGTECNQFCRENCVSCDDCSSCKRGYYGPDCQSKCSAGCGYEGCEQRTASCTSCKIGYSGLNCSDECPIGCNYNEGCEQRTSSCTSCKIGYSGLNCSDECSIGCNYNKCEQSSGVCTYRCKDGFYGDRCEHSCPSTCITCSSWEQCYTCRSGTYGSMCDKQCPDTCHDCVEWDQCVSCKAGFHNIYHQCRCSDGFCASKQCQSCYKSSYYSNGSTCCPCMGNCKYSVCTSASECTHGCEDGYTGTGCRLPCTKIDTKCAACSGDRLRNFKCTRCLEGYHPHANGTCLPCSANCVEGKEILLNLVFGYRM
;
A
#
# COMPACT_ATOMS: atom_id res chain seq x y z
N MET A 1 -42.14 81.54 38.20
CA MET A 1 -40.97 81.12 37.41
C MET A 1 -41.50 80.21 36.31
N TYR A 2 -41.52 80.68 35.06
CA TYR A 2 -42.04 79.90 33.93
C TYR A 2 -40.96 78.92 33.48
N THR A 3 -41.16 77.62 33.72
CA THR A 3 -40.35 76.55 33.11
C THR A 3 -40.90 76.29 31.71
N GLY A 4 -40.28 76.87 30.68
CA GLY A 4 -40.64 76.61 29.30
C GLY A 4 -39.95 75.34 28.78
N ASP A 5 -40.73 74.38 28.29
CA ASP A 5 -40.21 73.20 27.61
C ASP A 5 -39.71 73.57 26.22
N CYS A 6 -38.39 73.48 25.99
CA CYS A 6 -37.79 73.68 24.67
C CYS A 6 -37.97 72.41 23.83
N LYS A 7 -38.66 72.50 22.68
CA LYS A 7 -38.77 71.40 21.71
C LYS A 7 -37.71 71.56 20.62
N CYS A 8 -36.92 70.51 20.41
CA CYS A 8 -35.89 70.49 19.37
C CYS A 8 -36.47 70.43 17.95
N LYS A 9 -35.74 71.00 16.98
CA LYS A 9 -36.00 70.83 15.54
C LYS A 9 -35.83 69.35 15.13
N PRO A 10 -36.42 68.90 14.01
CA PRO A 10 -36.21 67.55 13.49
C PRO A 10 -34.72 67.20 13.42
N TYR A 11 -34.34 65.98 13.83
CA TYR A 11 -32.97 65.47 13.83
C TYR A 11 -32.03 66.00 14.93
N PHE A 12 -32.50 66.93 15.78
CA PHE A 12 -31.78 67.42 16.96
C PHE A 12 -32.32 66.79 18.26
N SER A 13 -31.44 66.66 19.26
CA SER A 13 -31.66 66.00 20.54
C SER A 13 -30.85 66.67 21.67
N GLY A 14 -31.16 66.29 22.93
CA GLY A 14 -30.51 66.83 24.13
C GLY A 14 -31.27 68.00 24.76
N TYR A 15 -30.92 68.35 26.00
CA TYR A 15 -31.59 69.40 26.78
C TYR A 15 -31.49 70.79 26.13
N SER A 16 -30.40 71.03 25.39
CA SER A 16 -30.14 72.28 24.67
C SER A 16 -30.29 72.16 23.15
N CYS A 17 -30.80 71.04 22.63
CA CYS A 17 -31.00 70.79 21.20
C CYS A 17 -29.77 70.99 20.30
N ASN A 18 -28.57 70.69 20.82
CA ASN A 18 -27.29 70.90 20.16
C ASN A 18 -26.60 69.60 19.70
N SER A 19 -27.25 68.45 19.87
CA SER A 19 -26.72 67.13 19.49
C SER A 19 -27.62 66.47 18.45
N CYS A 20 -27.07 65.88 17.39
CA CYS A 20 -27.87 65.16 16.41
C CYS A 20 -28.44 63.84 16.99
N PHE A 21 -29.58 63.39 16.47
CA PHE A 21 -30.05 62.03 16.74
C PHE A 21 -29.05 60.99 16.22
N LYS A 22 -28.99 59.83 16.88
CA LYS A 22 -28.09 58.72 16.48
C LYS A 22 -28.28 58.39 14.99
N GLY A 23 -27.18 58.40 14.24
CA GLY A 23 -27.18 58.18 12.79
C GLY A 23 -27.26 59.45 11.94
N TRP A 24 -27.35 60.63 12.55
CA TRP A 24 -27.27 61.93 11.87
C TRP A 24 -26.07 62.73 12.39
N TYR A 25 -25.47 63.54 11.53
CA TYR A 25 -24.30 64.37 11.86
C TYR A 25 -24.27 65.66 11.02
N GLY A 26 -23.24 66.47 11.24
CA GLY A 26 -23.07 67.79 10.64
C GLY A 26 -23.69 68.91 11.50
N THR A 27 -23.30 70.15 11.22
CA THR A 27 -23.74 71.34 11.99
C THR A 27 -25.26 71.59 11.93
N GLU A 28 -25.91 71.07 10.88
CA GLU A 28 -27.36 71.14 10.69
C GLU A 28 -28.08 69.81 10.94
N CYS A 29 -27.37 68.76 11.39
CA CYS A 29 -27.90 67.40 11.56
C CYS A 29 -28.64 66.86 10.32
N ASN A 30 -28.19 67.25 9.12
CA ASN A 30 -28.81 66.90 7.83
C ASN A 30 -28.05 65.81 7.05
N GLN A 31 -26.93 65.31 7.59
CA GLN A 31 -26.14 64.26 6.96
C GLN A 31 -26.40 62.93 7.66
N PHE A 32 -26.69 61.89 6.88
CA PHE A 32 -26.92 60.54 7.42
C PHE A 32 -25.61 59.77 7.49
N CYS A 33 -25.35 59.15 8.64
CA CYS A 33 -24.17 58.35 8.88
C CYS A 33 -24.15 57.16 7.92
N ARG A 34 -23.11 57.08 7.09
CA ARG A 34 -22.91 55.96 6.17
C ARG A 34 -22.86 54.64 6.95
N GLU A 35 -23.51 53.62 6.40
CA GLU A 35 -23.53 52.29 7.02
C GLU A 35 -22.10 51.75 7.15
N ASN A 36 -21.86 51.03 8.24
CA ASN A 36 -20.56 50.39 8.54
C ASN A 36 -19.35 51.32 8.70
N CYS A 37 -19.54 52.65 8.77
CA CYS A 37 -18.49 53.57 9.24
C CYS A 37 -18.47 53.64 10.78
N VAL A 38 -17.29 53.81 11.38
CA VAL A 38 -17.14 54.02 12.83
C VAL A 38 -17.44 55.47 13.20
N SER A 39 -16.94 56.42 12.41
CA SER A 39 -17.24 57.85 12.55
C SER A 39 -18.13 58.31 11.40
N CYS A 40 -19.11 59.16 11.72
CA CYS A 40 -20.06 59.67 10.74
C CYS A 40 -19.50 60.87 9.95
N ASP A 41 -18.49 61.59 10.45
CA ASP A 41 -18.03 62.84 9.82
C ASP A 41 -17.28 62.64 8.49
N ASP A 42 -16.38 61.66 8.42
CA ASP A 42 -15.49 61.44 7.26
C ASP A 42 -15.42 59.96 6.81
N CYS A 43 -16.07 59.04 7.53
CA CYS A 43 -15.96 57.59 7.30
C CYS A 43 -14.49 57.08 7.15
N SER A 44 -13.56 57.75 7.82
CA SER A 44 -12.12 57.44 7.74
C SER A 44 -11.74 56.09 8.36
N SER A 45 -12.68 55.40 9.02
CA SER A 45 -12.50 54.06 9.58
C SER A 45 -13.79 53.23 9.48
N CYS A 46 -13.65 51.99 9.01
CA CYS A 46 -14.75 51.04 8.89
C CYS A 46 -14.96 50.21 10.16
N LYS A 47 -16.21 49.83 10.40
CA LYS A 47 -16.57 48.80 11.39
C LYS A 47 -15.91 47.49 10.97
N ARG A 48 -15.55 46.65 11.95
CA ARG A 48 -14.92 45.34 11.69
C ARG A 48 -15.73 44.52 10.69
N GLY A 49 -15.01 43.86 9.78
CA GLY A 49 -15.60 43.07 8.70
C GLY A 49 -15.95 43.89 7.45
N TYR A 50 -15.66 45.20 7.43
CA TYR A 50 -15.88 46.07 6.27
C TYR A 50 -14.61 46.82 5.87
N TYR A 51 -14.48 47.12 4.58
CA TYR A 51 -13.36 47.85 4.00
C TYR A 51 -13.80 48.72 2.83
N GLY A 52 -12.86 49.48 2.28
CA GLY A 52 -13.05 50.42 1.18
C GLY A 52 -13.18 51.87 1.67
N PRO A 53 -13.19 52.83 0.73
CA PRO A 53 -13.31 54.25 1.04
C PRO A 53 -14.65 54.60 1.72
N ASP A 54 -15.72 53.85 1.41
CA ASP A 54 -17.06 54.09 1.93
C ASP A 54 -17.58 52.95 2.84
N CYS A 55 -16.71 52.01 3.24
CA CYS A 55 -17.05 50.87 4.11
C CYS A 55 -18.20 49.97 3.63
N GLN A 56 -18.46 49.94 2.32
CA GLN A 56 -19.53 49.12 1.74
C GLN A 56 -19.09 47.69 1.39
N SER A 57 -17.78 47.43 1.30
CA SER A 57 -17.26 46.12 0.95
C SER A 57 -17.05 45.27 2.19
N LYS A 58 -17.43 43.99 2.13
CA LYS A 58 -17.24 43.04 3.25
C LYS A 58 -15.89 42.33 3.12
N CYS A 59 -15.18 42.20 4.23
CA CYS A 59 -14.01 41.33 4.31
C CYS A 59 -14.39 39.88 3.96
N SER A 60 -13.42 39.11 3.46
CA SER A 60 -13.62 37.67 3.20
C SER A 60 -14.15 36.96 4.44
N ALA A 61 -15.05 36.00 4.23
CA ALA A 61 -15.54 35.15 5.29
C ALA A 61 -14.42 34.29 5.91
N GLY A 62 -13.31 34.08 5.19
CA GLY A 62 -12.11 33.40 5.69
C GLY A 62 -11.23 34.26 6.59
N CYS A 63 -11.42 35.58 6.66
CA CYS A 63 -10.67 36.41 7.60
C CYS A 63 -11.00 36.02 9.05
N GLY A 64 -9.98 36.09 9.93
CA GLY A 64 -10.12 35.93 11.36
C GLY A 64 -10.91 37.06 12.03
N TYR A 65 -10.93 37.05 13.37
CA TYR A 65 -11.69 38.02 14.17
C TYR A 65 -11.27 39.48 13.97
N GLU A 66 -9.98 39.73 13.71
CA GLU A 66 -9.44 41.08 13.48
C GLU A 66 -9.93 41.70 12.15
N GLY A 67 -10.52 40.91 11.26
CA GLY A 67 -11.04 41.37 9.97
C GLY A 67 -9.94 41.64 8.95
N CYS A 68 -10.16 42.66 8.11
CA CYS A 68 -9.26 43.01 7.01
C CYS A 68 -8.90 44.50 7.01
N GLU A 69 -7.76 44.81 6.41
CA GLU A 69 -7.26 46.16 6.23
C GLU A 69 -8.19 46.98 5.32
N GLN A 70 -8.53 48.19 5.75
CA GLN A 70 -9.51 49.05 5.09
C GLN A 70 -9.20 49.33 3.60
N ARG A 71 -7.92 49.45 3.22
CA ARG A 71 -7.53 49.85 1.85
C ARG A 71 -7.26 48.67 0.93
N THR A 72 -6.69 47.60 1.46
CA THR A 72 -6.20 46.48 0.64
C THR A 72 -7.10 45.24 0.71
N ALA A 73 -8.05 45.21 1.66
CA ALA A 73 -8.80 44.01 2.03
C ALA A 73 -7.95 42.83 2.50
N SER A 74 -6.67 43.04 2.82
CA SER A 74 -5.82 41.98 3.36
C SER A 74 -6.23 41.66 4.79
N CYS A 75 -6.48 40.39 5.09
CA CYS A 75 -6.80 39.96 6.45
C CYS A 75 -5.54 39.98 7.32
N THR A 76 -5.70 40.39 8.58
CA THR A 76 -4.60 40.33 9.57
C THR A 76 -4.22 38.89 9.91
N SER A 77 -5.20 37.99 9.89
CA SER A 77 -5.03 36.55 10.03
C SER A 77 -6.18 35.82 9.33
N CYS A 78 -5.93 34.58 8.91
CA CYS A 78 -6.97 33.70 8.37
C CYS A 78 -7.55 32.80 9.45
N LYS A 79 -8.81 32.41 9.25
CA LYS A 79 -9.38 31.25 9.94
C LYS A 79 -8.61 29.99 9.54
N ILE A 80 -8.58 29.02 10.44
CA ILE A 80 -7.96 27.71 10.18
C ILE A 80 -8.59 27.10 8.92
N GLY A 81 -7.74 26.61 8.01
CA GLY A 81 -8.16 26.04 6.73
C GLY A 81 -8.17 27.02 5.56
N TYR A 82 -7.85 28.31 5.78
CA TYR A 82 -7.77 29.32 4.73
C TYR A 82 -6.38 29.99 4.65
N SER A 83 -5.99 30.39 3.45
CA SER A 83 -4.77 31.12 3.15
C SER A 83 -5.00 32.19 2.06
N GLY A 84 -3.93 32.89 1.72
CA GLY A 84 -3.94 34.08 0.86
C GLY A 84 -4.03 35.38 1.67
N LEU A 85 -3.67 36.49 1.03
CA LEU A 85 -3.70 37.81 1.68
C LEU A 85 -5.10 38.18 2.16
N ASN A 86 -6.13 37.76 1.45
CA ASN A 86 -7.54 37.98 1.77
C ASN A 86 -8.25 36.71 2.27
N CYS A 87 -7.52 35.63 2.61
CA CYS A 87 -8.08 34.37 3.11
C CYS A 87 -9.20 33.80 2.20
N SER A 88 -8.98 33.82 0.89
CA SER A 88 -9.94 33.29 -0.10
C SER A 88 -9.58 31.89 -0.58
N ASP A 89 -8.33 31.47 -0.38
CA ASP A 89 -7.85 30.16 -0.80
C ASP A 89 -8.02 29.17 0.36
N GLU A 90 -8.33 27.92 0.03
CA GLU A 90 -8.36 26.83 1.01
C GLU A 90 -6.96 26.22 1.16
N CYS A 91 -6.62 25.80 2.37
CA CYS A 91 -5.38 25.07 2.61
C CYS A 91 -5.33 23.77 1.78
N PRO A 92 -4.14 23.33 1.35
CA PRO A 92 -3.97 22.06 0.65
C PRO A 92 -4.65 20.88 1.35
N ILE A 93 -5.26 19.97 0.57
CA ILE A 93 -6.06 18.86 1.11
C ILE A 93 -5.27 17.91 2.03
N GLY A 94 -3.95 17.82 1.85
CA GLY A 94 -3.05 17.02 2.67
C GLY A 94 -2.68 17.66 4.02
N CYS A 95 -2.96 18.96 4.22
CA CYS A 95 -2.69 19.65 5.48
C CYS A 95 -3.55 19.09 6.62
N ASN A 96 -3.01 19.10 7.82
CA ASN A 96 -3.78 18.86 9.03
C ASN A 96 -4.81 19.99 9.25
N TYR A 97 -6.09 19.65 9.19
CA TYR A 97 -7.18 20.63 9.30
C TYR A 97 -7.16 21.38 10.64
N ASN A 98 -6.65 20.79 11.72
CA ASN A 98 -6.64 21.46 13.03
C ASN A 98 -5.52 22.50 13.18
N GLU A 99 -4.50 22.44 12.33
CA GLU A 99 -3.32 23.32 12.40
C GLU A 99 -3.25 24.29 11.20
N GLY A 100 -3.98 24.00 10.12
CA GLY A 100 -4.08 24.87 8.96
C GLY A 100 -2.79 24.98 8.15
N CYS A 101 -2.64 26.10 7.46
CA CYS A 101 -1.51 26.42 6.61
C CYS A 101 -1.12 27.89 6.78
N GLU A 102 0.11 28.22 6.38
CA GLU A 102 0.64 29.57 6.46
C GLU A 102 -0.11 30.50 5.49
N GLN A 103 -0.54 31.66 6.00
CA GLN A 103 -1.36 32.62 5.25
C GLN A 103 -0.76 33.02 3.88
N ARG A 104 0.56 33.20 3.77
CA ARG A 104 1.15 33.77 2.54
C ARG A 104 1.61 32.71 1.55
N THR A 105 2.19 31.62 2.03
CA THR A 105 2.74 30.58 1.15
C THR A 105 1.78 29.41 0.93
N SER A 106 0.73 29.29 1.75
CA SER A 106 -0.14 28.12 1.83
C SER A 106 0.59 26.82 2.23
N SER A 107 1.81 26.92 2.78
CA SER A 107 2.53 25.77 3.32
C SER A 107 1.83 25.24 4.56
N CYS A 108 1.61 23.93 4.62
CA CYS A 108 0.95 23.30 5.76
C CYS A 108 1.83 23.41 7.02
N THR A 109 1.21 23.72 8.16
CA THR A 109 1.90 23.66 9.46
C THR A 109 2.33 22.23 9.79
N SER A 110 1.46 21.26 9.46
CA SER A 110 1.77 19.83 9.48
C SER A 110 0.92 19.06 8.47
N CYS A 111 1.40 17.88 8.08
CA CYS A 111 0.67 16.98 7.20
C CYS A 111 -0.20 15.98 7.94
N LYS A 112 -1.28 15.55 7.29
CA LYS A 112 -1.99 14.33 7.66
C LYS A 112 -1.03 13.14 7.59
N ILE A 113 -1.30 12.11 8.40
CA ILE A 113 -0.54 10.85 8.34
C ILE A 113 -0.60 10.31 6.91
N GLY A 114 0.56 9.90 6.38
CA GLY A 114 0.70 9.40 5.02
C GLY A 114 1.07 10.48 3.99
N TYR A 115 1.23 11.75 4.38
CA TYR A 115 1.62 12.83 3.48
C TYR A 115 2.88 13.55 3.93
N SER A 116 3.60 14.12 2.97
CA SER A 116 4.83 14.90 3.11
C SER A 116 4.93 15.98 2.02
N GLY A 117 5.98 16.78 2.10
CA GLY A 117 6.15 18.03 1.38
C GLY A 117 5.62 19.23 2.16
N LEU A 118 6.07 20.43 1.78
CA LEU A 118 5.62 21.70 2.39
C LEU A 118 4.10 21.89 2.29
N ASN A 119 3.50 21.40 1.19
CA ASN A 119 2.06 21.47 0.94
C ASN A 119 1.37 20.10 1.11
N CYS A 120 2.05 19.12 1.71
CA CYS A 120 1.50 17.77 1.93
C CYS A 120 0.94 17.12 0.65
N SER A 121 1.63 17.33 -0.48
CA SER A 121 1.21 16.86 -1.80
C SER A 121 1.80 15.49 -2.14
N ASP A 122 2.86 15.08 -1.45
CA ASP A 122 3.56 13.82 -1.69
C ASP A 122 3.10 12.78 -0.68
N GLU A 123 2.79 11.57 -1.13
CA GLU A 123 2.49 10.46 -0.23
C GLU A 123 3.78 9.90 0.39
N CYS A 124 3.72 9.55 1.67
CA CYS A 124 4.76 8.75 2.31
C CYS A 124 4.87 7.40 1.60
N SER A 125 6.09 6.87 1.49
CA SER A 125 6.29 5.51 0.96
C SER A 125 5.43 4.48 1.70
N ILE A 126 4.83 3.57 0.93
CA ILE A 126 4.11 2.42 1.48
C ILE A 126 5.00 1.53 2.35
N GLY A 127 6.33 1.60 2.18
CA GLY A 127 7.31 0.90 3.00
C GLY A 127 7.51 1.51 4.39
N CYS A 128 7.12 2.77 4.62
CA CYS A 128 7.21 3.39 5.95
C CYS A 128 6.28 2.70 6.93
N ASN A 129 6.77 2.36 8.13
CA ASN A 129 5.92 1.81 9.16
C ASN A 129 4.92 2.86 9.68
N TYR A 130 3.70 2.44 9.95
CA TYR A 130 2.54 3.29 10.24
C TYR A 130 2.24 4.38 9.19
N ASN A 131 2.83 4.28 7.99
CA ASN A 131 2.77 5.30 6.92
C ASN A 131 3.17 6.70 7.43
N LYS A 132 4.13 6.78 8.36
CA LYS A 132 4.62 8.04 8.90
C LYS A 132 5.98 8.40 8.33
N CYS A 133 6.08 9.58 7.77
CA CYS A 133 7.31 10.17 7.26
C CYS A 133 7.44 11.63 7.72
N GLU A 134 8.66 12.15 7.71
CA GLU A 134 8.97 13.53 8.04
C GLU A 134 8.42 14.45 6.95
N GLN A 135 7.77 15.54 7.36
CA GLN A 135 7.08 16.45 6.45
C GLN A 135 7.99 17.02 5.37
N SER A 136 9.20 17.48 5.71
CA SER A 136 10.06 18.19 4.75
C SER A 136 10.82 17.25 3.81
N SER A 137 11.31 16.13 4.33
CA SER A 137 12.21 15.23 3.60
C SER A 137 11.51 14.00 3.02
N GLY A 138 10.35 13.62 3.56
CA GLY A 138 9.68 12.36 3.24
C GLY A 138 10.39 11.12 3.78
N VAL A 139 11.39 11.28 4.66
CA VAL A 139 12.11 10.19 5.35
C VAL A 139 11.19 9.53 6.36
N CYS A 140 11.17 8.20 6.42
CA CYS A 140 10.30 7.50 7.36
C CYS A 140 10.73 7.78 8.80
N THR A 141 9.79 8.22 9.65
CA THR A 141 10.10 8.55 11.07
C THR A 141 10.31 7.31 11.94
N TYR A 142 9.88 6.16 11.43
CA TYR A 142 10.10 4.85 12.02
C TYR A 142 10.85 3.96 11.01
N ARG A 143 11.42 2.86 11.50
CA ARG A 143 12.00 1.80 10.67
C ARG A 143 11.02 1.31 9.60
N CYS A 144 11.55 0.87 8.47
CA CYS A 144 10.77 0.29 7.38
C CYS A 144 9.96 -0.92 7.82
N LYS A 145 8.85 -1.18 7.10
CA LYS A 145 8.16 -2.46 7.15
C LYS A 145 9.10 -3.56 6.65
N ASP A 146 8.90 -4.78 7.13
CA ASP A 146 9.61 -5.96 6.65
C ASP A 146 9.51 -6.05 5.12
N GLY A 147 10.62 -6.34 4.48
CA GLY A 147 10.76 -6.38 3.02
C GLY A 147 11.15 -5.05 2.38
N PHE A 148 11.37 -3.96 3.15
CA PHE A 148 11.80 -2.67 2.61
C PHE A 148 13.02 -2.11 3.34
N TYR A 149 13.82 -1.30 2.64
CA TYR A 149 14.98 -0.58 3.18
C TYR A 149 15.19 0.77 2.46
N GLY A 150 16.11 1.58 2.99
CA GLY A 150 16.35 2.97 2.59
C GLY A 150 15.70 3.97 3.54
N ASP A 151 16.14 5.23 3.50
CA ASP A 151 15.64 6.27 4.41
C ASP A 151 14.14 6.57 4.17
N ARG A 152 13.66 6.36 2.95
CA ARG A 152 12.25 6.48 2.58
C ARG A 152 11.58 5.12 2.36
N CYS A 153 12.25 4.01 2.72
CA CYS A 153 11.77 2.65 2.46
C CYS A 153 11.34 2.44 1.00
N GLU A 154 12.10 3.02 0.08
CA GLU A 154 11.84 3.07 -1.36
C GLU A 154 12.35 1.81 -2.09
N HIS A 155 13.19 1.02 -1.42
CA HIS A 155 13.76 -0.19 -1.97
C HIS A 155 13.18 -1.42 -1.29
N SER A 156 13.04 -2.50 -2.06
CA SER A 156 12.58 -3.79 -1.54
C SER A 156 13.77 -4.71 -1.26
N CYS A 157 13.70 -5.47 -0.17
CA CYS A 157 14.65 -6.54 0.12
C CYS A 157 14.56 -7.64 -0.95
N PRO A 158 15.64 -8.44 -1.14
CA PRO A 158 15.58 -9.66 -1.92
C PRO A 158 14.43 -10.58 -1.47
N SER A 159 13.81 -11.32 -2.38
CA SER A 159 12.59 -12.10 -2.09
C SER A 159 12.75 -13.19 -1.01
N THR A 160 13.98 -13.67 -0.81
CA THR A 160 14.35 -14.65 0.22
C THR A 160 14.72 -14.00 1.56
N CYS A 161 14.76 -12.67 1.61
CA CYS A 161 15.09 -11.89 2.79
C CYS A 161 13.83 -11.20 3.37
N ILE A 162 13.67 -11.26 4.70
CA ILE A 162 12.58 -10.59 5.41
C ILE A 162 12.99 -9.18 5.83
N THR A 163 14.17 -9.02 6.44
CA THR A 163 14.68 -7.72 6.91
C THR A 163 16.08 -7.48 6.38
N CYS A 164 16.32 -6.30 5.82
CA CYS A 164 17.60 -5.93 5.20
C CYS A 164 17.94 -4.45 5.45
N SER A 165 19.24 -4.12 5.46
CA SER A 165 19.73 -2.74 5.45
C SER A 165 20.09 -2.25 4.04
N SER A 166 20.42 -3.19 3.16
CA SER A 166 20.74 -2.96 1.76
C SER A 166 20.41 -4.19 0.94
N TRP A 167 20.57 -4.11 -0.37
CA TRP A 167 20.47 -5.29 -1.24
C TRP A 167 21.46 -6.39 -0.86
N GLU A 168 22.61 -6.05 -0.28
CA GLU A 168 23.72 -6.96 0.04
C GLU A 168 23.81 -7.38 1.52
N GLN A 169 22.89 -6.92 2.36
CA GLN A 169 22.88 -7.25 3.78
C GLN A 169 21.48 -7.63 4.24
N CYS A 170 21.25 -8.94 4.34
CA CYS A 170 20.06 -9.49 4.96
C CYS A 170 20.32 -9.86 6.43
N TYR A 171 19.40 -9.46 7.31
CA TYR A 171 19.44 -9.80 8.73
C TYR A 171 18.59 -11.02 9.08
N THR A 172 17.50 -11.26 8.34
CA THR A 172 16.60 -12.38 8.60
C THR A 172 16.16 -13.01 7.29
N CYS A 173 16.58 -14.25 7.08
CA CYS A 173 16.15 -15.05 5.95
C CYS A 173 14.74 -15.58 6.13
N ARG A 174 14.03 -15.76 5.02
CA ARG A 174 12.80 -16.52 4.98
C ARG A 174 13.13 -18.00 5.19
N SER A 175 12.22 -18.73 5.85
CA SER A 175 12.37 -20.17 6.13
C SER A 175 12.79 -20.96 4.89
N GLY A 176 13.68 -21.92 5.10
CA GLY A 176 14.30 -22.72 4.04
C GLY A 176 15.53 -22.09 3.38
N THR A 177 15.95 -20.89 3.78
CA THR A 177 17.18 -20.24 3.26
C THR A 177 18.09 -19.74 4.37
N TYR A 178 19.38 -19.64 4.09
CA TYR A 178 20.41 -19.16 5.02
C TYR A 178 21.57 -18.46 4.30
N GLY A 179 22.49 -17.90 5.08
CA GLY A 179 23.62 -17.10 4.60
C GLY A 179 23.34 -15.60 4.69
N SER A 180 24.37 -14.77 4.50
CA SER A 180 24.26 -13.30 4.60
C SER A 180 23.31 -12.68 3.56
N MET A 181 23.01 -13.43 2.50
CA MET A 181 22.15 -13.03 1.38
C MET A 181 20.93 -13.94 1.18
N CYS A 182 20.73 -14.93 2.06
CA CYS A 182 19.64 -15.91 1.93
C CYS A 182 19.63 -16.59 0.54
N ASP A 183 20.82 -16.80 -0.01
CA ASP A 183 21.09 -17.39 -1.32
C ASP A 183 21.27 -18.90 -1.24
N LYS A 184 21.61 -19.41 -0.05
CA LYS A 184 21.77 -20.84 0.21
C LYS A 184 20.45 -21.45 0.68
N GLN A 185 20.14 -22.64 0.17
CA GLN A 185 18.96 -23.40 0.52
C GLN A 185 19.27 -24.36 1.66
N CYS A 186 18.34 -24.51 2.60
CA CYS A 186 18.41 -25.54 3.61
C CYS A 186 18.27 -26.94 2.98
N PRO A 187 18.79 -28.00 3.63
CA PRO A 187 18.53 -29.38 3.22
C PRO A 187 17.03 -29.68 3.07
N ASP A 188 16.67 -30.56 2.13
CA ASP A 188 15.26 -30.84 1.79
C ASP A 188 14.37 -31.28 2.97
N THR A 189 14.94 -31.89 4.01
CA THR A 189 14.20 -32.36 5.20
C THR A 189 14.08 -31.29 6.30
N CYS A 190 14.74 -30.16 6.10
CA CYS A 190 14.87 -29.06 7.05
C CYS A 190 13.83 -27.98 6.79
N HIS A 191 13.17 -27.48 7.83
CA HIS A 191 12.31 -26.30 7.68
C HIS A 191 13.14 -25.01 7.83
N ASP A 192 13.94 -24.91 8.90
CA ASP A 192 14.88 -23.81 9.13
C ASP A 192 16.28 -24.37 9.44
N CYS A 193 17.30 -23.74 8.88
CA CYS A 193 18.70 -24.08 9.08
C CYS A 193 19.57 -22.84 9.29
N VAL A 194 20.76 -23.06 9.81
CA VAL A 194 21.82 -22.03 9.96
C VAL A 194 23.06 -22.44 9.18
N GLU A 195 24.15 -21.68 9.31
CA GLU A 195 25.41 -22.00 8.64
C GLU A 195 25.86 -23.45 8.89
N TRP A 196 26.58 -24.02 7.91
CA TRP A 196 27.06 -25.41 7.91
C TRP A 196 25.92 -26.46 7.86
N ASP A 197 24.79 -26.11 7.24
CA ASP A 197 23.63 -26.98 7.01
C ASP A 197 23.02 -27.56 8.30
N GLN A 198 23.19 -26.88 9.43
CA GLN A 198 22.65 -27.32 10.70
C GLN A 198 21.15 -27.02 10.77
N CYS A 199 20.32 -28.05 10.83
CA CYS A 199 18.90 -27.88 11.02
C CYS A 199 18.56 -27.44 12.44
N VAL A 200 17.74 -26.41 12.54
CA VAL A 200 17.16 -25.91 13.78
C VAL A 200 15.75 -26.47 13.94
N SER A 201 14.99 -26.53 12.84
CA SER A 201 13.64 -27.08 12.80
C SER A 201 13.48 -28.03 11.60
N CYS A 202 12.64 -29.04 11.76
CA CYS A 202 12.43 -30.08 10.76
C CYS A 202 11.07 -29.93 10.09
N LYS A 203 10.99 -30.30 8.81
CA LYS A 203 9.69 -30.43 8.13
C LYS A 203 8.86 -31.52 8.82
N ALA A 204 7.54 -31.44 8.65
CA ALA A 204 6.62 -32.41 9.24
C ALA A 204 7.04 -33.85 8.89
N GLY A 205 7.09 -34.72 9.90
CA GLY A 205 7.48 -36.11 9.73
C GLY A 205 8.95 -36.42 9.95
N PHE A 206 9.78 -35.38 10.13
CA PHE A 206 11.17 -35.52 10.51
C PHE A 206 11.40 -34.99 11.92
N HIS A 207 12.44 -35.50 12.59
CA HIS A 207 12.88 -35.00 13.88
C HIS A 207 14.37 -34.69 13.86
N ASN A 208 14.76 -33.72 14.66
CA ASN A 208 16.13 -33.25 14.74
C ASN A 208 16.98 -34.24 15.56
N ILE A 209 17.96 -34.86 14.92
CA ILE A 209 19.00 -35.67 15.56
C ILE A 209 20.35 -35.03 15.25
N TYR A 210 20.98 -34.41 16.25
CA TYR A 210 22.28 -33.74 16.09
C TYR A 210 22.33 -32.80 14.87
N HIS A 211 21.34 -31.90 14.74
CA HIS A 211 21.19 -30.95 13.64
C HIS A 211 20.85 -31.56 12.27
N GLN A 212 20.46 -32.84 12.22
CA GLN A 212 20.00 -33.51 11.01
C GLN A 212 18.55 -33.97 11.16
N CYS A 213 17.70 -33.59 10.20
CA CYS A 213 16.30 -34.01 10.20
C CYS A 213 16.15 -35.41 9.60
N ARG A 214 15.86 -36.39 10.47
CA ARG A 214 15.70 -37.82 10.13
C ARG A 214 14.29 -38.32 10.43
N CYS A 215 13.93 -39.48 9.90
CA CYS A 215 12.61 -40.08 10.11
C CYS A 215 12.39 -40.46 11.57
N SER A 216 11.15 -40.36 12.05
CA SER A 216 10.80 -40.52 13.46
C SER A 216 9.95 -41.76 13.72
N ASP A 217 10.18 -42.40 14.87
CA ASP A 217 9.37 -43.52 15.37
C ASP A 217 8.00 -43.05 15.92
N GLY A 218 7.85 -41.75 16.17
CA GLY A 218 6.59 -41.17 16.65
C GLY A 218 5.43 -41.30 15.66
N PHE A 219 5.71 -41.71 14.42
CA PHE A 219 4.72 -41.91 13.35
C PHE A 219 4.28 -43.38 13.16
N CYS A 220 4.76 -44.28 14.02
CA CYS A 220 4.50 -45.71 13.97
C CYS A 220 3.15 -46.09 14.58
N ALA A 221 2.44 -47.02 13.96
CA ALA A 221 1.19 -47.58 14.48
C ALA A 221 1.42 -48.57 15.65
N SER A 222 2.63 -49.12 15.78
CA SER A 222 3.03 -50.05 16.84
C SER A 222 4.45 -49.75 17.36
N LYS A 223 4.80 -50.27 18.55
CA LYS A 223 6.11 -50.05 19.20
C LYS A 223 7.31 -50.62 18.43
N GLN A 224 7.07 -51.48 17.44
CA GLN A 224 8.06 -51.96 16.46
C GLN A 224 7.48 -51.62 15.10
N CYS A 225 7.97 -50.56 14.46
CA CYS A 225 7.33 -49.85 13.36
C CYS A 225 7.07 -50.67 12.07
N GLN A 226 6.11 -51.59 12.13
CA GLN A 226 5.71 -52.42 11.00
C GLN A 226 4.80 -51.66 10.03
N SER A 227 4.10 -50.64 10.53
CA SER A 227 3.24 -49.77 9.73
C SER A 227 3.17 -48.38 10.35
N CYS A 228 2.93 -47.37 9.50
CA CYS A 228 2.72 -45.99 9.90
C CYS A 228 1.23 -45.70 10.01
N TYR A 229 0.83 -44.87 10.97
CA TYR A 229 -0.60 -44.57 11.16
C TYR A 229 -1.20 -43.65 10.07
N LYS A 230 -0.36 -42.92 9.34
CA LYS A 230 -0.75 -42.06 8.21
C LYS A 230 -0.23 -42.67 6.91
N SER A 231 -1.09 -42.71 5.88
CA SER A 231 -0.72 -43.20 4.53
C SER A 231 0.30 -42.32 3.82
N SER A 232 0.46 -41.06 4.26
CA SER A 232 1.51 -40.13 3.80
C SER A 232 2.91 -40.47 4.31
N TYR A 233 3.07 -41.61 4.97
CA TYR A 233 4.32 -42.11 5.53
C TYR A 233 4.50 -43.58 5.14
N TYR A 234 5.75 -43.94 4.84
CA TYR A 234 6.16 -45.33 4.61
C TYR A 234 7.09 -45.77 5.74
N SER A 235 7.02 -47.06 6.07
CA SER A 235 7.90 -47.68 7.07
C SER A 235 9.29 -47.89 6.51
N ASN A 236 10.32 -47.43 7.21
CA ASN A 236 11.72 -47.70 6.89
C ASN A 236 12.44 -48.22 8.14
N GLY A 237 12.60 -49.54 8.21
CA GLY A 237 13.12 -50.20 9.42
C GLY A 237 12.19 -49.99 10.61
N SER A 238 12.69 -49.35 11.66
CA SER A 238 11.92 -49.03 12.88
C SER A 238 11.31 -47.62 12.88
N THR A 239 11.44 -46.85 11.79
CA THR A 239 10.99 -45.46 11.70
C THR A 239 9.91 -45.29 10.63
N CYS A 240 9.14 -44.21 10.73
CA CYS A 240 8.22 -43.78 9.68
C CYS A 240 8.76 -42.54 8.96
N CYS A 241 8.92 -42.65 7.65
CA CYS A 241 9.42 -41.58 6.80
C CYS A 241 8.27 -41.00 5.96
N PRO A 242 8.16 -39.67 5.83
CA PRO A 242 7.15 -39.09 4.96
C PRO A 242 7.43 -39.39 3.49
N CYS A 243 6.38 -39.51 2.69
CA CYS A 243 6.51 -39.59 1.24
C CYS A 243 7.19 -38.31 0.71
N MET A 244 8.28 -38.46 -0.03
CA MET A 244 9.13 -37.34 -0.48
C MET A 244 8.78 -36.81 -1.89
N GLY A 245 7.76 -37.34 -2.53
CA GLY A 245 7.35 -36.95 -3.89
C GLY A 245 5.88 -36.58 -3.96
N ASN A 246 5.46 -36.03 -5.11
CA ASN A 246 4.07 -35.65 -5.37
C ASN A 246 3.25 -36.90 -5.78
N CYS A 247 3.14 -37.85 -4.85
CA CYS A 247 2.37 -39.07 -5.04
C CYS A 247 0.87 -38.78 -4.95
N LYS A 248 0.07 -39.35 -5.87
CA LYS A 248 -1.40 -39.29 -5.75
C LYS A 248 -1.87 -39.88 -4.43
N TYR A 249 -2.80 -39.17 -3.77
CA TYR A 249 -3.33 -39.50 -2.44
C TYR A 249 -2.26 -39.60 -1.35
N SER A 250 -1.07 -39.08 -1.62
CA SER A 250 0.11 -39.18 -0.76
C SER A 250 0.51 -40.63 -0.41
N VAL A 251 0.25 -41.64 -1.24
CA VAL A 251 0.58 -43.04 -0.92
C VAL A 251 1.89 -43.48 -1.57
N CYS A 252 2.84 -43.96 -0.76
CA CYS A 252 4.14 -44.44 -1.20
C CYS A 252 4.60 -45.71 -0.45
N THR A 253 5.49 -46.48 -1.07
CA THR A 253 6.16 -47.66 -0.44
C THR A 253 7.58 -47.35 -0.01
N SER A 254 8.22 -46.37 -0.65
CA SER A 254 9.56 -45.90 -0.32
C SER A 254 9.71 -44.42 -0.67
N ALA A 255 10.86 -43.82 -0.33
CA ALA A 255 11.17 -42.44 -0.69
C ALA A 255 11.12 -42.16 -2.21
N SER A 256 11.23 -43.18 -3.06
CA SER A 256 11.32 -43.06 -4.52
C SER A 256 10.26 -43.85 -5.28
N GLU A 257 9.20 -44.31 -4.61
CA GLU A 257 8.17 -45.14 -5.23
C GLU A 257 6.77 -44.80 -4.70
N CYS A 258 5.96 -44.21 -5.58
CA CYS A 258 4.54 -43.92 -5.38
C CYS A 258 3.69 -45.07 -5.96
N THR A 259 2.68 -45.53 -5.22
CA THR A 259 1.88 -46.70 -5.65
C THR A 259 0.68 -46.32 -6.53
N HIS A 260 0.17 -45.10 -6.40
CA HIS A 260 -1.02 -44.61 -7.12
C HIS A 260 -0.66 -43.65 -8.27
N GLY A 261 0.62 -43.63 -8.66
CA GLY A 261 1.15 -42.69 -9.66
C GLY A 261 1.36 -41.28 -9.12
N CYS A 262 1.68 -40.35 -10.03
CA CYS A 262 2.02 -38.96 -9.71
C CYS A 262 0.84 -38.02 -9.84
N GLU A 263 0.85 -36.97 -9.02
CA GLU A 263 0.01 -35.79 -9.24
C GLU A 263 0.33 -35.14 -10.59
N ASP A 264 -0.66 -34.45 -11.16
CA ASP A 264 -0.50 -33.75 -12.43
C ASP A 264 0.70 -32.78 -12.37
N GLY A 265 1.52 -32.78 -13.42
CA GLY A 265 2.74 -31.98 -13.48
C GLY A 265 4.00 -32.67 -12.96
N TYR A 266 3.92 -33.91 -12.46
CA TYR A 266 5.09 -34.71 -12.03
C TYR A 266 5.13 -36.10 -12.68
N THR A 267 6.33 -36.67 -12.77
CA THR A 267 6.56 -38.00 -13.33
C THR A 267 7.72 -38.73 -12.65
N GLY A 268 7.96 -39.98 -13.08
CA GLY A 268 8.92 -40.92 -12.51
C GLY A 268 8.35 -41.72 -11.35
N THR A 269 9.04 -42.79 -10.96
CA THR A 269 8.56 -43.74 -9.93
C THR A 269 8.27 -43.06 -8.60
N GLY A 270 9.05 -42.05 -8.23
CA GLY A 270 8.89 -41.29 -6.99
C GLY A 270 8.26 -39.91 -7.18
N CYS A 271 7.74 -39.58 -8.35
CA CYS A 271 7.01 -38.33 -8.62
C CYS A 271 7.75 -37.05 -8.20
N ARG A 272 9.07 -37.01 -8.41
CA ARG A 272 9.94 -35.87 -8.09
C ARG A 272 10.39 -35.08 -9.32
N LEU A 273 10.18 -35.61 -10.53
CA LEU A 273 10.57 -34.95 -11.76
C LEU A 273 9.39 -34.10 -12.23
N PRO A 274 9.48 -32.76 -12.17
CA PRO A 274 8.43 -31.93 -12.71
C PRO A 274 8.44 -32.02 -14.23
N CYS A 275 7.26 -32.07 -14.85
CA CYS A 275 7.10 -32.12 -16.29
C CYS A 275 7.74 -30.91 -16.99
N THR A 276 7.90 -29.79 -16.27
CA THR A 276 8.59 -28.58 -16.75
C THR A 276 10.06 -28.80 -17.08
N LYS A 277 10.71 -29.85 -16.55
CA LYS A 277 12.07 -30.24 -16.95
C LYS A 277 12.14 -30.92 -18.32
N ILE A 278 11.02 -31.46 -18.80
CA ILE A 278 10.90 -32.00 -20.16
C ILE A 278 10.67 -30.83 -21.11
N ASP A 279 9.68 -30.00 -20.77
CA ASP A 279 9.36 -28.77 -21.50
C ASP A 279 8.67 -27.80 -20.54
N THR A 280 9.12 -26.55 -20.48
CA THR A 280 8.54 -25.53 -19.60
C THR A 280 7.05 -25.27 -19.85
N LYS A 281 6.52 -25.68 -21.00
CA LYS A 281 5.10 -25.60 -21.39
C LYS A 281 4.34 -26.91 -21.18
N CYS A 282 4.94 -27.89 -20.51
CA CYS A 282 4.30 -29.16 -20.23
C CYS A 282 3.49 -29.13 -18.93
N ALA A 283 2.19 -29.39 -19.03
CA ALA A 283 1.26 -29.47 -17.91
C ALA A 283 1.14 -30.89 -17.32
N ALA A 284 1.29 -31.94 -18.14
CA ALA A 284 1.33 -33.32 -17.68
C ALA A 284 2.23 -34.16 -18.59
N CYS A 285 2.87 -35.18 -18.02
CA CYS A 285 3.86 -36.00 -18.71
C CYS A 285 3.83 -37.45 -18.24
N SER A 286 4.23 -38.35 -19.12
CA SER A 286 4.44 -39.76 -18.81
C SER A 286 5.92 -40.13 -18.92
N GLY A 287 6.34 -41.13 -18.16
CA GLY A 287 7.72 -41.57 -18.09
C GLY A 287 7.83 -43.04 -17.76
N ASP A 288 8.63 -43.77 -18.54
CA ASP A 288 8.91 -45.19 -18.31
C ASP A 288 10.19 -45.42 -17.50
N ARG A 289 10.37 -46.65 -16.97
CA ARG A 289 11.55 -47.08 -16.20
C ARG A 289 12.89 -46.88 -16.94
N LEU A 290 12.86 -46.72 -18.26
CA LEU A 290 14.01 -46.46 -19.14
C LEU A 290 14.34 -44.95 -19.30
N ARG A 291 13.74 -44.06 -18.50
CA ARG A 291 13.91 -42.58 -18.55
C ARG A 291 13.45 -41.91 -19.85
N ASN A 292 12.56 -42.56 -20.60
CA ASN A 292 11.89 -41.93 -21.73
C ASN A 292 10.70 -41.12 -21.23
N PHE A 293 10.88 -39.81 -21.09
CA PHE A 293 9.83 -38.90 -20.63
C PHE A 293 9.20 -38.16 -21.81
N LYS A 294 7.87 -38.11 -21.86
CA LYS A 294 7.12 -37.40 -22.91
C LYS A 294 6.06 -36.52 -22.29
N CYS A 295 5.96 -35.29 -22.76
CA CYS A 295 4.81 -34.46 -22.45
C CYS A 295 3.55 -35.05 -23.09
N THR A 296 2.52 -35.25 -22.29
CA THR A 296 1.23 -35.77 -22.73
C THR A 296 0.16 -34.67 -22.79
N ARG A 297 0.36 -33.57 -22.06
CA ARG A 297 -0.54 -32.41 -22.05
C ARG A 297 0.27 -31.13 -21.88
N CYS A 298 0.04 -30.15 -22.73
CA CYS A 298 0.71 -28.85 -22.68
C CYS A 298 -0.16 -27.79 -21.98
N LEU A 299 0.46 -26.68 -21.58
CA LEU A 299 -0.21 -25.47 -21.14
C LEU A 299 -0.99 -24.84 -22.29
N GLU A 300 -1.96 -24.00 -21.95
CA GLU A 300 -2.80 -23.29 -22.91
C GLU A 300 -1.95 -22.52 -23.95
N GLY A 301 -2.35 -22.60 -25.23
CA GLY A 301 -1.59 -22.04 -26.35
C GLY A 301 -0.51 -22.95 -26.93
N TYR A 302 -0.32 -24.16 -26.39
CA TYR A 302 0.65 -25.14 -26.87
C TYR A 302 0.01 -26.52 -27.07
N HIS A 303 0.56 -27.34 -27.98
CA HIS A 303 0.12 -28.72 -28.22
C HIS A 303 1.29 -29.72 -28.13
N PRO A 304 1.02 -30.99 -27.76
CA PRO A 304 2.05 -32.02 -27.70
C PRO A 304 2.57 -32.35 -29.11
N HIS A 305 3.88 -32.53 -29.23
CA HIS A 305 4.57 -32.98 -30.45
C HIS A 305 5.07 -34.43 -30.30
N ALA A 306 5.29 -35.13 -31.41
CA ALA A 306 5.61 -36.57 -31.41
C ALA A 306 6.92 -36.93 -30.67
N ASN A 307 7.86 -35.97 -30.58
CA ASN A 307 9.10 -36.09 -29.81
C ASN A 307 8.89 -35.92 -28.29
N GLY A 308 7.68 -35.59 -27.83
CA GLY A 308 7.35 -35.40 -26.42
C GLY A 308 7.52 -33.97 -25.89
N THR A 309 7.73 -32.95 -26.74
CA THR A 309 7.78 -31.53 -26.36
C THR A 309 6.47 -30.80 -26.66
N CYS A 310 6.34 -29.56 -26.22
CA CYS A 310 5.19 -28.70 -26.46
C CYS A 310 5.54 -27.64 -27.51
N LEU A 311 4.77 -27.58 -28.59
CA LEU A 311 4.92 -26.57 -29.64
C LEU A 311 3.80 -25.53 -29.55
N PRO A 312 4.08 -24.26 -29.86
CA PRO A 312 3.06 -23.23 -29.87
C PRO A 312 2.02 -23.55 -30.94
N CYS A 313 0.75 -23.37 -30.61
CA CYS A 313 -0.34 -23.49 -31.55
C CYS A 313 -0.25 -22.40 -32.64
N SER A 314 -0.56 -22.73 -33.89
CA SER A 314 -0.79 -21.72 -34.93
C SER A 314 -2.04 -20.88 -34.57
N ALA A 315 -2.16 -19.69 -35.17
CA ALA A 315 -3.24 -18.73 -34.89
C ALA A 315 -4.69 -19.27 -35.10
N ASN A 316 -4.84 -20.52 -35.54
CA ASN A 316 -6.11 -21.19 -35.85
C ASN A 316 -6.48 -22.34 -34.89
N CYS A 317 -5.77 -22.57 -33.78
CA CYS A 317 -6.11 -23.66 -32.85
C CYS A 317 -7.20 -23.27 -31.86
N VAL A 318 -8.18 -24.18 -31.67
CA VAL A 318 -9.10 -24.20 -30.53
C VAL A 318 -8.86 -25.51 -29.77
N GLU A 319 -8.61 -25.42 -28.46
CA GLU A 319 -8.43 -26.58 -27.55
C GLU A 319 -7.34 -27.62 -27.93
N GLY A 320 -6.22 -27.18 -28.50
CA GLY A 320 -5.00 -28.01 -28.56
C GLY A 320 -5.01 -29.18 -29.57
N LYS A 321 -5.83 -29.11 -30.63
CA LYS A 321 -5.71 -29.98 -31.81
C LYS A 321 -5.47 -29.15 -33.07
N GLU A 322 -4.44 -29.49 -33.85
CA GLU A 322 -4.28 -29.01 -35.22
C GLU A 322 -5.48 -29.45 -36.06
N ILE A 323 -6.20 -28.48 -36.64
CA ILE A 323 -7.17 -28.76 -37.69
C ILE A 323 -6.35 -29.07 -38.94
N LEU A 324 -6.23 -30.35 -39.29
CA LEU A 324 -5.77 -30.75 -40.63
C LEU A 324 -6.76 -30.20 -41.65
N LEU A 325 -6.49 -29.00 -42.17
CA LEU A 325 -7.11 -28.49 -43.39
C LEU A 325 -6.65 -29.40 -44.53
N ASN A 326 -7.41 -30.46 -44.77
CA ASN A 326 -7.38 -31.19 -46.02
C ASN A 326 -7.75 -30.19 -47.12
N LEU A 327 -6.75 -29.58 -47.75
CA LEU A 327 -6.91 -28.88 -49.01
C LEU A 327 -7.25 -29.93 -50.07
N VAL A 328 -8.55 -30.10 -50.25
CA VAL A 328 -9.19 -30.77 -51.38
C VAL A 328 -8.61 -30.19 -52.67
N PHE A 329 -7.98 -31.05 -53.47
CA PHE A 329 -7.77 -30.81 -54.89
C PHE A 329 -9.13 -30.49 -55.55
N GLY A 330 -9.29 -29.25 -56.02
CA GLY A 330 -10.46 -28.81 -56.79
C GLY A 330 -10.02 -28.11 -58.07
N TYR A 331 -10.33 -28.73 -59.21
CA TYR A 331 -10.07 -28.29 -60.58
C TYR A 331 -10.91 -27.08 -61.04
N ARG A 332 -10.41 -26.45 -62.12
CA ARG A 332 -11.00 -25.49 -63.11
C ARG A 332 -10.74 -24.01 -62.80
N MET A 333 -10.23 -23.19 -63.73
CA MET A 333 -10.27 -23.22 -65.21
C MET A 333 -8.95 -23.61 -65.89
#